data_AF-A0A357ZW35-F1
#
_entry.id   AF-A0A357ZW35-F1
#
_cell.length_a   1.000
_cell.length_b   1.000
_cell.length_c   1.000
_cell.angle_alpha   90.00
_cell.angle_beta   90.00
_cell.angle_gamma   90.00
#
_symmetry.space_group_name_H-M   'P 1'
#
loop_
_entity.id
_entity.type
_entity.pdbx_description
1 polymer ?
#
loop_
_entity_poly.entity_id
_entity_poly.type
_entity_poly.pdbx_seq_one_letter_code
_entity_poly.pdbx_strand_id
1 'polypeptide(L)'
;MQRFRRFPILVIAIASLALASSCSSGSSSQTPTTSTTAGAPDMRDLRYCEVLLVSLSGTEPIASVYNTYPLNDCPEDTWATLDPKALATQFGANVAMLNGPRHWMINRVEKVGGSTNEKADFGGIEMYKQATVPIGSLAEQARPYSPYSVSRSVIFTYNAGTEIFELTSPDGSVFVMQS
;
A
#
# COMPACT_ATOMS: atom_id res chain seq x y z
N MET A 1 29.68 28.89 76.09
CA MET A 1 30.78 28.06 76.62
C MET A 1 30.61 26.69 75.97
N GLN A 2 31.49 26.06 75.18
CA GLN A 2 32.94 26.01 74.98
C GLN A 2 33.21 26.07 73.46
N ARG A 3 33.96 27.05 72.93
CA ARG A 3 35.37 26.96 72.47
C ARG A 3 35.91 25.56 72.13
N PHE A 4 36.68 25.53 71.03
CA PHE A 4 37.75 24.61 70.60
C PHE A 4 37.46 24.04 69.20
N ARG A 5 38.36 24.00 68.22
CA ARG A 5 39.79 24.35 68.14
C ARG A 5 40.15 24.38 66.64
N ARG A 6 40.88 25.39 66.18
CA ARG A 6 41.62 25.31 64.90
C ARG A 6 42.88 24.46 65.14
N PHE A 7 43.16 23.51 64.25
CA PHE A 7 44.48 22.89 64.11
C PHE A 7 44.88 22.86 62.62
N PRO A 8 46.19 22.92 62.33
CA PRO A 8 46.73 23.38 61.06
C PRO A 8 46.94 22.27 60.04
N ILE A 9 47.25 22.75 58.84
CA ILE A 9 47.63 22.09 57.59
C ILE A 9 48.66 20.96 57.81
N LEU A 10 48.41 19.81 57.18
CA LEU A 10 49.44 18.86 56.80
C LEU A 10 49.35 18.62 55.28
N VAL A 11 50.34 19.17 54.57
CA VAL A 11 50.63 18.87 53.17
C VAL A 11 51.25 17.48 53.12
N ILE A 12 50.60 16.54 52.45
CA ILE A 12 51.19 15.27 52.05
C ILE A 12 51.13 15.24 50.52
N ALA A 13 52.30 15.43 49.89
CA ALA A 13 52.51 15.17 48.47
C ALA A 13 52.70 13.66 48.30
N ILE A 14 51.81 12.99 47.56
CA ILE A 14 52.06 11.63 47.08
C ILE A 14 51.63 11.50 45.62
N ALA A 15 52.67 11.38 44.80
CA ALA A 15 52.81 10.67 43.53
C ALA A 15 51.57 10.46 42.65
N SER A 16 51.60 11.16 41.52
CA SER A 16 50.84 10.89 40.31
C SER A 16 51.01 9.44 39.84
N LEU A 17 49.92 8.67 39.86
CA LEU A 17 49.81 7.44 39.08
C LEU A 17 48.72 7.64 38.04
N ALA A 18 49.13 7.92 36.82
CA ALA A 18 48.23 8.07 35.68
C ALA A 18 47.65 6.69 35.32
N LEU A 19 46.39 6.45 35.71
CA LEU A 19 45.61 5.37 35.13
C LEU A 19 45.05 5.87 33.79
N ALA A 20 45.56 5.31 32.70
CA ALA A 20 44.97 5.45 31.38
C ALA A 20 43.61 4.73 31.37
N SER A 21 42.52 5.49 31.52
CA SER A 21 41.17 5.02 31.23
C SER A 21 41.03 4.75 29.74
N SER A 22 41.06 3.48 29.35
CA SER A 22 40.61 3.07 28.01
C SER A 22 39.10 3.20 27.94
N CYS A 23 38.61 4.28 27.35
CA CYS A 23 37.23 4.39 26.91
C CYS A 23 37.01 3.40 25.77
N SER A 24 36.46 2.22 26.08
CA SER A 24 35.95 1.30 25.06
C SER A 24 34.63 1.87 24.53
N SER A 25 34.71 2.69 23.50
CA SER A 25 33.55 3.07 22.68
C SER A 25 33.11 1.84 21.87
N GLY A 26 32.31 0.98 22.49
CA GLY A 26 31.55 -0.03 21.78
C GLY A 26 30.45 0.65 20.96
N SER A 27 30.78 1.11 19.76
CA SER A 27 29.78 1.43 18.75
C SER A 27 29.11 0.13 18.33
N SER A 28 27.99 -0.20 18.94
CA SER A 28 27.04 -1.15 18.39
C SER A 28 26.46 -0.53 17.12
N SER A 29 27.16 -0.73 16.01
CA SER A 29 26.59 -0.60 14.67
C SER A 29 25.54 -1.70 14.52
N GLN A 30 24.35 -1.47 15.08
CA GLN A 30 23.17 -2.17 14.65
C GLN A 30 22.83 -1.61 13.27
N THR A 31 23.41 -2.24 12.25
CA THR A 31 22.81 -2.23 10.91
C THR A 31 21.33 -2.57 11.11
N PRO A 32 20.38 -1.76 10.62
CA PRO A 32 18.99 -2.19 10.59
C PRO A 32 18.97 -3.46 9.74
N THR A 33 18.89 -4.61 10.38
CA THR A 33 18.60 -5.86 9.71
C THR A 33 17.21 -5.69 9.16
N THR A 34 17.12 -5.38 7.86
CA THR A 34 15.90 -5.57 7.10
C THR A 34 15.58 -7.05 7.20
N SER A 35 14.74 -7.38 8.20
CA SER A 35 14.04 -8.65 8.26
C SER A 35 13.23 -8.72 6.97
N THR A 36 13.84 -9.31 5.93
CA THR A 36 13.14 -9.68 4.71
C THR A 36 12.23 -10.82 5.13
N THR A 37 11.06 -10.46 5.66
CA THR A 37 9.88 -11.32 5.58
C THR A 37 9.85 -11.80 4.15
N ALA A 38 9.91 -13.12 3.93
CA ALA A 38 9.83 -13.71 2.60
C ALA A 38 8.69 -13.01 1.85
N GLY A 39 9.07 -12.13 0.92
CA GLY A 39 8.16 -11.14 0.37
C GLY A 39 7.04 -11.87 -0.35
N ALA A 40 5.79 -11.42 -0.18
CA ALA A 40 4.67 -11.89 -0.99
C ALA A 40 5.10 -12.04 -2.47
N PRO A 41 4.64 -13.10 -3.17
CA PRO A 41 5.14 -13.45 -4.50
C PRO A 41 5.03 -12.28 -5.47
N ASP A 42 5.94 -12.22 -6.43
CA ASP A 42 5.88 -11.24 -7.52
C ASP A 42 4.57 -11.41 -8.27
N MET A 43 3.82 -10.32 -8.40
CA MET A 43 2.50 -10.33 -9.01
C MET A 43 2.49 -9.85 -10.46
N ARG A 44 3.64 -9.46 -11.02
CA ARG A 44 3.70 -8.94 -12.38
C ARG A 44 3.23 -10.01 -13.37
N ASP A 45 2.47 -9.56 -14.36
CA ASP A 45 1.84 -10.38 -15.40
C ASP A 45 0.83 -11.41 -14.88
N LEU A 46 0.42 -11.34 -13.61
CA LEU A 46 -0.72 -12.13 -13.15
C LEU A 46 -2.02 -11.53 -13.67
N ARG A 47 -2.84 -12.38 -14.29
CA ARG A 47 -4.17 -12.02 -14.79
C ARG A 47 -5.15 -11.83 -13.64
N TYR A 48 -5.97 -10.79 -13.73
CA TYR A 48 -7.02 -10.50 -12.76
C TYR A 48 -8.15 -9.70 -13.42
N CYS A 49 -9.27 -9.53 -12.73
CA CYS A 49 -10.30 -8.57 -13.11
C CYS A 49 -10.93 -7.94 -11.88
N GLU A 50 -11.62 -6.81 -12.09
CA GLU A 50 -12.30 -6.08 -11.03
C GLU A 50 -13.77 -5.82 -11.34
N VAL A 51 -14.61 -5.92 -10.32
CA VAL A 51 -15.99 -5.41 -10.35
C VAL A 51 -16.09 -4.24 -9.40
N LEU A 52 -16.55 -3.09 -9.90
CA LEU A 52 -16.79 -1.91 -9.10
C LEU A 52 -18.29 -1.74 -8.88
N LEU A 53 -18.73 -1.86 -7.63
CA LEU A 53 -20.11 -1.60 -7.23
C LEU A 53 -20.23 -0.16 -6.75
N VAL A 54 -20.90 0.68 -7.53
CA VAL A 54 -21.04 2.12 -7.29
C VAL A 54 -22.35 2.43 -6.59
N SER A 55 -22.24 3.14 -5.48
CA SER A 55 -23.37 3.78 -4.79
C SER A 55 -23.41 5.28 -5.08
N LEU A 56 -24.61 5.79 -5.34
CA LEU A 56 -24.93 7.20 -5.55
C LEU A 56 -25.74 7.80 -4.40
N SER A 57 -25.86 7.11 -3.26
CA SER A 57 -26.72 7.51 -2.13
C SER A 57 -26.14 8.62 -1.25
N GLY A 58 -24.94 9.12 -1.56
CA GLY A 58 -24.21 10.13 -0.77
C GLY A 58 -23.97 11.44 -1.52
N THR A 59 -23.10 12.28 -0.97
CA THR A 59 -22.68 13.55 -1.59
C THR A 59 -21.81 13.35 -2.83
N GLU A 60 -21.14 12.20 -2.93
CA GLU A 60 -20.32 11.81 -4.08
C GLU A 60 -20.50 10.32 -4.39
N PRO A 61 -20.29 9.90 -5.64
CA PRO A 61 -20.27 8.48 -6.01
C PRO A 61 -19.12 7.73 -5.33
N ILE A 62 -19.46 6.61 -4.68
CA ILE A 62 -18.49 5.73 -4.00
C ILE A 62 -18.49 4.37 -4.67
N ALA A 63 -17.32 3.85 -5.04
CA ALA A 63 -17.16 2.49 -5.54
C ALA A 63 -16.59 1.56 -4.46
N SER A 64 -17.26 0.42 -4.23
CA SER A 64 -16.62 -0.74 -3.62
C SER A 64 -15.94 -1.55 -4.73
N VAL A 65 -14.61 -1.64 -4.67
CA VAL A 65 -13.79 -2.32 -5.69
C VAL A 65 -13.51 -3.74 -5.22
N TYR A 66 -13.95 -4.72 -6.00
CA TYR A 66 -13.68 -6.14 -5.79
C TYR A 66 -12.72 -6.63 -6.87
N ASN A 67 -11.77 -7.49 -6.54
CA ASN A 67 -10.96 -8.14 -7.56
C ASN A 67 -10.57 -9.58 -7.22
N THR A 68 -10.12 -10.30 -8.24
CA THR A 68 -9.82 -11.73 -8.15
C THR A 68 -8.49 -12.06 -7.47
N TYR A 69 -7.59 -11.10 -7.25
CA TYR A 69 -6.27 -11.41 -6.69
C TYR A 69 -6.32 -11.57 -5.16
N PRO A 70 -5.69 -12.61 -4.57
CA PRO A 70 -4.94 -13.72 -5.20
C PRO A 70 -5.76 -15.00 -5.40
N LEU A 71 -7.09 -14.92 -5.43
CA LEU A 71 -8.02 -16.06 -5.41
C LEU A 71 -8.09 -16.82 -6.74
N ASN A 72 -8.11 -16.12 -7.86
CA ASN A 72 -8.20 -16.71 -9.20
C ASN A 72 -7.70 -15.74 -10.28
N ASP A 73 -7.52 -16.26 -11.48
CA ASP A 73 -6.97 -15.58 -12.65
C ASP A 73 -8.06 -14.97 -13.57
N CYS A 74 -9.27 -14.77 -13.04
CA CYS A 74 -10.44 -14.26 -13.77
C CYS A 74 -10.82 -15.07 -15.03
N PRO A 75 -11.37 -16.29 -14.92
CA PRO A 75 -11.64 -17.16 -16.06
C PRO A 75 -12.40 -16.45 -17.20
N GLU A 76 -11.84 -16.45 -18.43
CA GLU A 76 -12.36 -15.68 -19.58
C GLU A 76 -13.83 -16.00 -19.88
N ASP A 77 -14.15 -17.29 -20.02
CA ASP A 77 -15.50 -17.73 -20.38
C ASP A 77 -16.53 -17.30 -19.34
N THR A 78 -16.21 -17.40 -18.04
CA THR A 78 -17.10 -16.95 -16.97
C THR A 78 -17.22 -15.43 -16.96
N TRP A 79 -16.10 -14.71 -17.08
CA TRP A 79 -16.07 -13.24 -17.10
C TRP A 79 -16.90 -12.65 -18.24
N ALA A 80 -16.79 -13.23 -19.44
CA ALA A 80 -17.52 -12.81 -20.63
C ALA A 80 -19.04 -12.95 -20.51
N THR A 81 -19.53 -13.76 -19.57
CA THR A 81 -20.97 -13.94 -19.32
C THR A 81 -21.56 -12.96 -18.32
N LEU A 82 -20.73 -12.15 -17.63
CA LEU A 82 -21.22 -11.23 -16.61
C LEU A 82 -22.05 -10.10 -17.25
N ASP A 83 -23.23 -9.86 -16.69
CA ASP A 83 -24.05 -8.71 -17.01
C ASP A 83 -23.94 -7.65 -15.89
N PRO A 84 -23.31 -6.49 -16.13
CA PRO A 84 -23.18 -5.45 -15.12
C PRO A 84 -24.52 -4.93 -14.58
N LYS A 85 -25.60 -4.94 -15.38
CA LYS A 85 -26.92 -4.51 -14.90
C LYS A 85 -27.53 -5.52 -13.93
N ALA A 86 -27.41 -6.80 -14.26
CA ALA A 86 -27.83 -7.88 -13.37
C ALA A 86 -27.03 -7.86 -12.06
N LEU A 87 -25.71 -7.67 -12.12
CA LEU A 87 -24.87 -7.52 -10.94
C LEU A 87 -25.25 -6.31 -10.09
N ALA A 88 -25.48 -5.14 -10.71
CA ALA A 88 -25.92 -3.96 -9.97
C ALA A 88 -27.21 -4.24 -9.19
N THR A 89 -28.17 -4.91 -9.84
CA THR A 89 -29.44 -5.31 -9.23
C THR A 89 -29.23 -6.31 -8.09
N GLN A 90 -28.42 -7.35 -8.31
CA GLN A 90 -28.12 -8.40 -7.33
C GLN A 90 -27.50 -7.82 -6.05
N PHE A 91 -26.57 -6.88 -6.19
CA PHE A 91 -25.84 -6.30 -5.07
C PHE A 91 -26.47 -5.02 -4.52
N GLY A 92 -27.61 -4.58 -5.06
CA GLY A 92 -28.27 -3.34 -4.66
C GLY A 92 -27.43 -2.09 -4.93
N ALA A 93 -26.51 -2.15 -5.90
CA ALA A 93 -25.71 -1.01 -6.33
C ALA A 93 -26.47 -0.20 -7.40
N ASN A 94 -26.14 1.09 -7.53
CA ASN A 94 -26.71 1.91 -8.59
C ASN A 94 -26.12 1.55 -9.96
N VAL A 95 -24.82 1.24 -9.99
CA VAL A 95 -24.09 0.83 -11.20
C VAL A 95 -23.08 -0.24 -10.80
N ALA A 96 -22.92 -1.26 -11.63
CA ALA A 96 -21.75 -2.12 -11.58
C ALA A 96 -20.90 -1.86 -12.84
N MET A 97 -19.59 -1.77 -12.67
CA MET A 97 -18.64 -1.62 -13.77
C MET A 97 -17.71 -2.84 -13.80
N LEU A 98 -17.56 -3.42 -14.98
CA LEU A 98 -16.62 -4.50 -15.23
C LEU A 98 -15.30 -3.91 -15.71
N ASN A 99 -14.21 -4.18 -15.00
CA ASN A 99 -12.88 -3.67 -15.31
C ASN A 99 -11.89 -4.83 -15.48
N GLY A 100 -11.87 -5.42 -16.67
CA GLY A 100 -10.92 -6.46 -17.04
C GLY A 100 -11.40 -7.37 -18.18
N PRO A 101 -10.68 -8.48 -18.42
CA PRO A 101 -9.49 -8.93 -17.67
C PRO A 101 -8.28 -8.00 -17.89
N ARG A 102 -7.37 -7.98 -16.92
CA ARG A 102 -6.16 -7.13 -16.88
C ARG A 102 -4.96 -7.97 -16.43
N HIS A 103 -3.76 -7.44 -16.60
CA HIS A 103 -2.53 -8.03 -16.07
C HIS A 103 -1.82 -6.99 -15.22
N TRP A 104 -1.33 -7.38 -14.03
CA TRP A 104 -0.58 -6.46 -13.20
C TRP A 104 0.76 -6.09 -13.84
N MET A 105 1.14 -4.82 -13.77
CA MET A 105 2.44 -4.34 -14.24
C MET A 105 3.39 -3.98 -13.09
N ILE A 106 2.84 -3.97 -11.88
CA ILE A 106 3.56 -3.88 -10.60
C ILE A 106 4.08 -5.25 -10.17
N ASN A 107 5.15 -5.27 -9.38
CA ASN A 107 5.68 -6.50 -8.79
C ASN A 107 5.10 -6.78 -7.40
N ARG A 108 4.67 -5.76 -6.66
CA ARG A 108 4.07 -5.90 -5.33
C ARG A 108 3.09 -4.77 -5.05
N VAL A 109 2.04 -5.11 -4.30
CA VAL A 109 1.09 -4.18 -3.71
C VAL A 109 1.06 -4.35 -2.19
N GLU A 110 1.12 -3.26 -1.45
CA GLU A 110 0.96 -3.24 0.01
C GLU A 110 -0.14 -2.24 0.39
N LYS A 111 -1.13 -2.70 1.17
CA LYS A 111 -2.21 -1.85 1.65
C LYS A 111 -1.85 -1.25 2.99
N VAL A 112 -1.86 0.07 3.07
CA VAL A 112 -1.60 0.80 4.31
C VAL A 112 -2.92 0.89 5.08
N GLY A 113 -2.95 0.37 6.31
CA GLY A 113 -4.17 0.33 7.14
C GLY A 113 -4.94 -1.01 7.11
N GLY A 114 -4.39 -2.04 6.44
CA GLY A 114 -4.94 -3.40 6.44
C GLY A 114 -5.79 -3.73 5.20
N SER A 115 -6.12 -5.02 5.06
CA SER A 115 -7.03 -5.54 4.04
C SER A 115 -8.36 -5.95 4.67
N THR A 116 -9.46 -5.74 3.94
CA THR A 116 -10.71 -6.44 4.27
C THR A 116 -10.56 -7.90 3.86
N ASN A 117 -11.17 -8.82 4.61
CA ASN A 117 -11.36 -10.21 4.20
C ASN A 117 -12.77 -10.44 3.62
N GLU A 118 -13.47 -9.35 3.27
CA GLU A 118 -14.81 -9.40 2.68
C GLU A 118 -14.67 -10.00 1.27
N LYS A 119 -15.41 -11.08 1.04
CA LYS A 119 -15.50 -11.75 -0.25
C LYS A 119 -16.89 -11.63 -0.84
N ALA A 120 -16.97 -11.62 -2.16
CA ALA A 120 -18.22 -11.71 -2.90
C ALA A 120 -18.04 -12.59 -4.14
N ASP A 121 -19.12 -13.21 -4.60
CA ASP A 121 -19.17 -14.00 -5.82
C ASP A 121 -19.88 -13.23 -6.92
N PHE A 122 -19.23 -13.07 -8.07
CA PHE A 122 -19.77 -12.41 -9.24
C PHE A 122 -19.91 -13.44 -10.35
N GLY A 123 -21.08 -14.07 -10.44
CA GLY A 123 -21.38 -15.06 -11.48
C GLY A 123 -20.46 -16.29 -11.43
N GLY A 124 -20.06 -16.75 -10.24
CA GLY A 124 -19.11 -17.85 -10.05
C GLY A 124 -17.65 -17.41 -9.95
N ILE A 125 -17.36 -16.11 -9.97
CA ILE A 125 -16.01 -15.56 -9.80
C ILE A 125 -15.89 -14.99 -8.39
N GLU A 126 -15.16 -15.70 -7.52
CA GLU A 126 -14.88 -15.25 -6.16
C GLU A 126 -13.90 -14.06 -6.18
N MET A 127 -14.21 -13.00 -5.44
CA MET A 127 -13.38 -11.79 -5.36
C MET A 127 -13.26 -11.27 -3.93
N TYR A 128 -12.13 -10.65 -3.61
CA TYR A 128 -11.96 -9.87 -2.39
C TYR A 128 -12.35 -8.42 -2.61
N LYS A 129 -13.00 -7.80 -1.63
CA LYS A 129 -13.15 -6.34 -1.59
C LYS A 129 -11.82 -5.70 -1.25
N GLN A 130 -11.26 -5.01 -2.23
CA GLN A 130 -9.94 -4.42 -2.15
C GLN A 130 -9.95 -3.03 -1.54
N ALA A 131 -10.96 -2.22 -1.88
CA ALA A 131 -11.06 -0.84 -1.44
C ALA A 131 -12.51 -0.33 -1.52
N THR A 132 -12.75 0.76 -0.79
CA THR A 132 -13.91 1.64 -0.97
C THR A 132 -13.37 3.01 -1.31
N VAL A 133 -13.63 3.51 -2.51
CA VAL A 133 -13.02 4.76 -3.01
C VAL A 133 -14.09 5.71 -3.56
N PRO A 134 -14.00 7.02 -3.27
CA PRO A 134 -14.69 8.03 -4.06
C PRO A 134 -14.20 7.98 -5.50
N ILE A 135 -15.12 8.02 -6.47
CA ILE A 135 -14.79 7.93 -7.90
C ILE A 135 -15.13 9.20 -8.69
N GLY A 136 -15.55 10.28 -8.02
CA GLY A 136 -15.99 11.49 -8.71
C GLY A 136 -17.24 11.24 -9.57
N SER A 137 -17.49 12.08 -10.58
CA SER A 137 -18.69 11.93 -11.39
C SER A 137 -18.59 10.76 -12.37
N LEU A 138 -19.69 10.03 -12.57
CA LEU A 138 -19.74 8.94 -13.55
C LEU A 138 -19.53 9.42 -15.00
N ALA A 139 -19.97 10.65 -15.30
CA ALA A 139 -19.80 11.24 -16.63
C ALA A 139 -18.32 11.52 -16.94
N GLU A 140 -17.56 11.94 -15.93
CA GLU A 140 -16.12 12.10 -16.07
C GLU A 140 -15.44 10.73 -16.19
N GLN A 141 -15.78 9.75 -15.34
CA GLN A 141 -15.21 8.39 -15.42
C GLN A 141 -15.38 7.72 -16.80
N ALA A 142 -16.37 8.13 -17.60
CA ALA A 142 -16.58 7.66 -18.96
C ALA A 142 -15.64 8.30 -20.02
N ARG A 143 -14.87 9.34 -19.66
CA ARG A 143 -13.96 10.04 -20.56
C ARG A 143 -12.59 9.34 -20.61
N PRO A 144 -12.15 8.88 -21.79
CA PRO A 144 -10.81 8.33 -21.95
C PRO A 144 -9.73 9.37 -21.65
N TYR A 145 -8.61 8.92 -21.10
CA TYR A 145 -7.39 9.73 -20.89
C TYR A 145 -7.60 11.02 -20.09
N SER A 146 -8.57 11.03 -19.18
CA SER A 146 -8.78 12.12 -18.23
C SER A 146 -8.23 11.70 -16.85
N PRO A 147 -7.46 12.56 -16.17
CA PRO A 147 -6.91 12.21 -14.86
C PRO A 147 -8.01 12.19 -13.79
N TYR A 148 -7.96 11.18 -12.92
CA TYR A 148 -8.85 11.03 -11.77
C TYR A 148 -8.07 10.77 -10.49
N SER A 149 -8.41 11.50 -9.44
CA SER A 149 -7.85 11.27 -8.12
C SER A 149 -8.61 10.14 -7.43
N VAL A 150 -7.88 9.13 -6.98
CA VAL A 150 -8.43 8.03 -6.16
C VAL A 150 -7.88 8.18 -4.76
N SER A 151 -8.76 8.33 -3.77
CA SER A 151 -8.36 8.36 -2.37
C SER A 151 -8.05 6.94 -1.88
N ARG A 152 -6.76 6.59 -1.80
CA ARG A 152 -6.29 5.28 -1.31
C ARG A 152 -4.93 5.38 -0.64
N SER A 153 -4.71 4.52 0.35
CA SER A 153 -3.42 4.35 1.02
C SER A 153 -2.80 3.03 0.58
N VAL A 154 -1.99 3.05 -0.48
CA VAL A 154 -1.35 1.87 -1.07
C VAL A 154 0.09 2.19 -1.44
N ILE A 155 0.96 1.18 -1.39
CA ILE A 155 2.28 1.20 -2.01
C ILE A 155 2.27 0.24 -3.20
N PHE A 156 2.66 0.75 -4.36
CA PHE A 156 2.93 -0.03 -5.55
C PHE A 156 4.43 -0.08 -5.79
N THR A 157 4.97 -1.28 -5.90
CA THR A 157 6.42 -1.49 -6.06
C THR A 157 6.69 -2.05 -7.45
N TYR A 158 7.65 -1.42 -8.13
CA TYR A 158 8.30 -1.93 -9.33
C TYR A 158 9.74 -2.31 -8.96
N ASN A 159 10.15 -3.54 -9.23
CA ASN A 159 11.49 -4.02 -8.92
C ASN A 159 12.50 -3.36 -9.88
N ALA A 160 13.72 -3.09 -9.40
CA ALA A 160 14.79 -2.58 -10.25
C ALA A 160 15.03 -3.50 -11.46
N GLY A 161 15.18 -2.90 -12.65
CA GLY A 161 15.32 -3.63 -13.92
C GLY A 161 14.00 -4.09 -14.55
N THR A 162 12.85 -3.86 -13.90
CA THR A 162 11.52 -4.13 -14.48
C THR A 162 11.14 -3.04 -15.47
N GLU A 163 10.63 -3.43 -16.63
CA GLU A 163 10.04 -2.50 -17.59
C GLU A 163 8.77 -1.87 -17.02
N ILE A 164 8.72 -0.53 -17.06
CA ILE A 164 7.55 0.28 -16.76
C ILE A 164 7.02 0.92 -18.06
N PHE A 165 5.73 1.22 -18.06
CA PHE A 165 5.06 1.87 -19.18
C PHE A 165 4.47 3.17 -18.68
N GLU A 166 4.72 4.24 -19.42
CA GLU A 166 4.37 5.58 -19.01
C GLU A 166 3.35 6.20 -19.98
N LEU A 167 2.45 7.01 -19.42
CA LEU A 167 1.57 7.89 -20.17
C LEU A 167 1.91 9.34 -19.80
N THR A 168 2.19 10.16 -20.80
CA THR A 168 2.40 11.60 -20.63
C THR A 168 1.16 12.36 -21.07
N SER A 169 0.58 13.16 -20.17
CA SER A 169 -0.55 14.04 -20.49
C SER A 169 -0.09 15.29 -21.27
N PRO A 170 -1.02 16.00 -21.93
CA PRO A 170 -0.70 17.23 -22.66
C PRO A 170 -0.04 18.34 -21.82
N ASP A 171 -0.25 18.33 -20.50
CA ASP A 171 0.36 19.27 -19.56
C ASP A 171 1.75 18.83 -19.06
N GLY A 172 2.25 17.67 -19.51
CA GLY A 172 3.55 17.11 -19.15
C GLY A 172 3.57 16.22 -17.91
N SER A 173 2.43 15.99 -17.24
CA SER A 173 2.36 15.02 -16.14
C SER A 173 2.61 13.60 -16.65
N VAL A 174 3.34 12.80 -15.88
CA VAL A 174 3.70 11.42 -16.24
C VAL A 174 3.05 10.44 -15.26
N PHE A 175 2.38 9.43 -15.82
CA PHE A 175 1.71 8.37 -15.07
C PHE A 175 2.33 7.02 -15.41
N VAL A 176 2.56 6.17 -14.40
CA VAL A 176 3.08 4.81 -14.60
C VAL A 176 1.92 3.81 -14.58
N MET A 177 1.88 2.91 -15.56
CA MET A 177 0.81 1.95 -15.73
C MET A 177 0.86 0.88 -14.64
N GLN A 178 -0.26 0.73 -13.91
CA GLN A 178 -0.44 -0.29 -12.88
C GLN A 178 -0.88 -1.64 -13.46
N SER A 179 -1.63 -1.62 -14.56
CA SER A 179 -2.17 -2.76 -15.31
C SER A 179 -2.76 -2.33 -16.64
#